data_AF-A0A841C7D8-F1
#
_entry.id   AF-A0A841C7D8-F1
#
_cell.length_a   1.000
_cell.length_b   1.000
_cell.length_c   1.000
_cell.angle_alpha   90.00
_cell.angle_beta   90.00
_cell.angle_gamma   90.00
#
_symmetry.space_group_name_H-M   'P 1'
#
loop_
_entity.id
_entity.type
_entity.pdbx_description
1 polymer ?
#
loop_
_entity_poly.entity_id
_entity_poly.type
_entity_poly.pdbx_seq_one_letter_code
_entity_poly.pdbx_strand_id
1 'polypeptide(L)' 'MFRLISGKFAHSLNTALLTLQRKVKFKSITSENGREFARLHEMVRCPVYYCHACTSFECGSNENHNQMIRRLLPK' A
#
# COMPACT_ATOMS: atom_id res chain seq x y z
N MET A 1 -4.98 10.81 -9.80
CA MET A 1 -4.11 10.38 -8.68
C MET A 1 -4.83 10.75 -7.40
N PHE A 2 -5.45 9.82 -6.68
CA PHE A 2 -6.07 10.17 -5.39
C PHE A 2 -5.03 10.01 -4.28
N ARG A 3 -4.76 11.10 -3.56
CA ARG A 3 -3.84 11.19 -2.42
C ARG A 3 -4.67 11.49 -1.17
N LEU A 4 -4.95 10.47 -0.36
CA LEU A 4 -5.49 10.66 0.99
C LEU A 4 -4.38 10.69 2.07
N ILE A 5 -3.13 10.80 1.63
CA ILE A 5 -1.96 11.04 2.46
C ILE A 5 -1.19 12.16 1.76
N SER A 6 -0.93 13.27 2.46
CA SER A 6 -0.20 14.40 1.88
C SER A 6 1.22 13.97 1.53
N GLY A 7 1.46 13.83 0.22
CA GLY A 7 2.74 13.46 -0.37
C GLY A 7 3.05 11.96 -0.37
N LYS A 8 3.84 11.52 -1.37
CA LYS A 8 4.43 10.17 -1.46
C LYS A 8 5.58 9.99 -0.46
N PHE A 9 5.39 10.46 0.77
CA PHE A 9 6.44 10.44 1.78
C PHE A 9 6.33 9.15 2.57
N ALA A 10 7.43 8.39 2.62
CA ALA A 10 7.53 7.18 3.42
C ALA A 10 7.08 7.43 4.87
N HIS A 11 7.40 8.60 5.45
CA HIS A 11 7.00 8.96 6.80
C HIS A 11 5.49 8.89 7.05
N SER A 12 4.69 9.50 6.17
CA SER A 12 3.24 9.54 6.33
C SER A 12 2.61 8.15 6.19
N LEU A 13 3.18 7.31 5.32
CA LEU A 13 2.78 5.91 5.16
C LEU A 13 3.11 5.08 6.41
N ASN A 14 4.29 5.28 6.97
CA ASN A 14 4.73 4.59 8.18
C ASN A 14 3.79 4.89 9.36
N THR A 15 3.40 6.15 9.55
CA THR A 15 2.46 6.56 10.59
C THR A 15 1.08 5.90 10.42
N ALA A 16 0.56 5.86 9.19
CA ALA A 16 -0.71 5.20 8.90
C ALA A 16 -0.61 3.68 9.15
N LEU A 17 0.50 3.06 8.76
CA LEU A 17 0.71 1.63 8.89
C LEU A 17 0.84 1.19 10.36
N LEU A 18 1.52 1.98 11.20
CA LEU A 18 1.57 1.76 12.65
C LEU A 18 0.18 1.83 13.30
N THR A 19 -0.64 2.78 12.84
CA THR A 19 -2.02 2.92 13.32
C THR A 19 -2.87 1.71 12.93
N LEU A 20 -2.69 1.19 11.72
CA LEU A 20 -3.39 0.00 11.25
C LEU A 20 -2.92 -1.27 11.96
N GLN A 21 -1.62 -1.44 12.22
CA GLN A 21 -1.09 -2.59 12.95
C GLN A 21 -1.68 -2.74 14.36
N ARG A 22 -2.05 -1.63 15.00
CA ARG A 22 -2.73 -1.63 16.31
C ARG A 22 -4.17 -2.14 16.22
N LYS A 23 -4.81 -2.01 15.05
CA LYS A 23 -6.22 -2.37 14.83
C LYS A 23 -6.38 -3.73 14.14
N VAL A 24 -5.42 -4.10 13.30
CA VAL A 24 -5.51 -5.28 12.43
C VAL A 24 -4.19 -6.04 12.48
N LYS A 25 -4.28 -7.36 12.68
CA LYS A 25 -3.13 -8.26 12.59
C LYS A 25 -2.94 -8.70 11.14
N PHE A 26 -1.94 -8.14 10.47
CA PHE A 26 -1.60 -8.53 9.10
C PHE A 26 -1.00 -9.93 9.04
N LYS A 27 -1.47 -10.76 8.10
CA LYS A 27 -0.87 -12.07 7.81
C LYS A 27 0.34 -11.94 6.88
N SER A 28 0.24 -11.07 5.89
CA SER A 28 1.31 -10.68 4.98
C SER A 28 0.97 -9.33 4.35
N ILE A 29 1.97 -8.68 3.76
CA ILE A 29 1.80 -7.45 2.97
C ILE A 29 2.42 -7.69 1.61
N THR A 30 1.69 -7.35 0.55
CA THR A 30 2.22 -7.34 -0.83
C THR A 30 2.22 -5.90 -1.33
N SER A 31 3.35 -5.45 -1.89
CA SER A 31 3.49 -4.08 -2.39
C SER A 31 4.22 -4.04 -3.72
N GLU A 32 4.00 -2.97 -4.48
CA GLU A 32 4.82 -2.65 -5.65
C GLU A 32 6.21 -2.13 -5.23
N ASN A 33 7.16 -2.07 -6.16
CA ASN A 33 8.53 -1.59 -5.91
C ASN A 33 8.62 -0.06 -5.73
N GLY A 34 7.62 0.54 -5.08
CA GLY A 34 7.59 1.96 -4.75
C GLY A 34 8.68 2.32 -3.75
N ARG A 35 9.34 3.47 -3.96
CA ARG A 35 10.40 3.95 -3.05
C ARG A 35 9.88 4.20 -1.64
N GLU A 36 8.60 4.53 -1.50
CA GLU A 36 7.97 4.70 -0.20
C GLU A 36 7.81 3.39 0.58
N PHE A 37 7.88 2.25 -0.11
CA PHE A 37 7.65 0.91 0.43
C PHE A 37 8.94 0.10 0.63
N ALA A 38 10.09 0.58 0.14
CA ALA A 38 11.36 -0.15 0.19
C ALA A 38 11.77 -0.63 1.60
N ARG A 39 11.33 0.07 2.64
CA ARG A 39 11.64 -0.21 4.05
C ARG A 39 10.50 -0.86 4.82
N LEU A 40 9.46 -1.38 4.13
CA LEU A 40 8.31 -2.05 4.77
C LEU A 40 8.75 -3.20 5.68
N HIS A 41 9.73 -3.99 5.23
CA HIS A 41 10.23 -5.14 5.96
C HIS A 41 10.82 -4.78 7.34
N GLU A 42 11.32 -3.56 7.52
CA GLU A 42 11.83 -3.07 8.81
C GLU A 42 10.69 -2.65 9.75
N MET A 43 9.52 -2.33 9.22
CA MET A 43 8.41 -1.72 9.95
C MET A 43 7.31 -2.70 10.32
N VAL A 44 7.26 -3.86 9.68
CA VAL A 44 6.19 -4.83 9.85
C VAL A 44 6.76 -6.17 10.28
N ARG A 45 6.04 -6.84 11.18
CA ARG A 45 6.44 -8.16 11.69
C ARG A 45 5.96 -9.32 10.82
N CYS A 46 5.17 -9.05 9.79
CA CYS A 46 4.64 -10.06 8.89
C CYS A 46 5.50 -10.17 7.61
N PRO A 47 5.44 -11.29 6.87
CA PRO A 47 6.08 -11.41 5.57
C PRO A 47 5.68 -10.28 4.62
N VAL A 48 6.66 -9.71 3.93
CA VAL A 48 6.48 -8.70 2.90
C VAL A 48 6.90 -9.27 1.55
N TYR A 49 6.03 -9.15 0.56
CA TYR A 49 6.26 -9.57 -0.80
C TYR A 49 6.24 -8.36 -1.72
N TYR A 50 7.16 -8.33 -2.70
CA TYR A 50 7.17 -7.30 -3.71
C TYR A 50 6.78 -7.88 -5.05
N CYS A 51 5.90 -7.19 -5.78
CA CYS A 51 5.52 -7.61 -7.13
C CYS A 51 6.71 -7.47 -8.08
N HIS A 52 6.82 -8.38 -9.03
CA HIS A 52 7.87 -8.30 -10.03
C HIS A 52 7.64 -7.11 -10.97
N ALA A 53 8.73 -6.56 -11.52
CA ALA A 53 8.62 -5.51 -12.53
C ALA A 53 7.94 -6.09 -13.77
N CYS A 54 6.95 -5.37 -14.33
CA CYS A 54 6.22 -5.71 -15.55
C CYS A 54 5.18 -6.86 -15.47
N THR A 55 4.70 -7.22 -14.28
CA THR A 55 3.56 -8.14 -14.09
C THR A 55 2.30 -7.39 -13.65
N SER A 56 1.66 -6.69 -14.57
CA SER A 56 0.40 -5.95 -14.33
C SER A 56 -0.73 -6.81 -13.76
N PHE A 57 -0.70 -8.13 -14.00
CA PHE A 57 -1.67 -9.08 -13.44
C PHE A 57 -1.54 -9.29 -11.92
N GLU A 58 -0.33 -9.19 -11.35
CA GLU A 58 -0.10 -9.38 -9.90
C GLU A 58 -0.68 -8.23 -9.07
N CYS A 59 -0.84 -7.05 -9.68
CA CYS A 59 -1.42 -5.85 -9.04
C CYS A 59 -2.83 -5.50 -9.53
N GLY A 60 -3.42 -6.26 -10.46
CA GLY A 60 -4.69 -5.91 -11.10
C GLY A 60 -5.85 -5.73 -10.12
N SER A 61 -5.86 -6.48 -9.01
CA SER A 61 -6.86 -6.30 -7.96
C SER A 61 -6.73 -4.95 -7.25
N ASN A 62 -5.51 -4.45 -7.00
CA ASN A 62 -5.28 -3.15 -6.37
C ASN A 62 -5.74 -2.01 -7.28
N GLU A 63 -5.47 -2.12 -8.59
CA GLU A 63 -5.91 -1.14 -9.58
C GLU A 63 -7.44 -1.10 -9.71
N ASN A 64 -8.07 -2.27 -9.81
CA ASN A 64 -9.53 -2.36 -9.90
C ASN A 64 -10.20 -1.83 -8.62
N HIS A 65 -9.66 -2.15 -7.44
CA HIS A 65 -10.18 -1.64 -6.17
C HIS A 65 -10.03 -0.11 -6.07
N ASN A 66 -8.89 0.43 -6.47
CA ASN A 66 -8.68 1.88 -6.56
C ASN A 66 -9.65 2.54 -7.54
N GLN A 67 -9.97 1.88 -8.65
CA GLN A 67 -10.95 2.38 -9.61
C GLN A 67 -12.36 2.39 -9.00
N MET A 68 -12.76 1.35 -8.27
CA MET A 68 -14.05 1.31 -7.56
C MET A 68 -14.17 2.44 -6.53
N ILE A 69 -13.14 2.64 -5.68
CA ILE A 69 -13.15 3.71 -4.68
C ILE A 69 -13.31 5.09 -5.34
N ARG A 70 -12.65 5.33 -6.47
CA ARG A 70 -12.79 6.60 -7.21
C ARG A 70 -14.19 6.86 -7.75
N ARG A 71 -14.97 5.81 -8.02
CA ARG A 71 -16.38 5.96 -8.45
C ARG A 71 -17.27 6.39 -7.28
N LEU A 72 -16.89 6.05 -6.06
CA LEU A 72 -17.64 6.36 -4.84
C LEU A 72 -17.30 7.73 -4.24
N LEU A 73 -16.15 8.31 -4.60
CA LEU A 73 -15.77 9.66 -4.17
C LEU A 73 -16.35 10.71 -5.13
N PRO A 74 -16.91 11.82 -4.62
CA PRO A 74 -17.33 12.93 -5.45
C PRO A 74 -16.13 13.49 -6.22
N LYS A 75 -16.38 13.91 -7.47
CA LYS A 75 -15.35 14.49 -8.35
C LYS A 75 -15.01 15.92 -7.95
#